data_AF-A0A924ZYE7-F1
#
_entry.id   AF-A0A924ZYE7-F1
#
_cell.length_a   1.000
_cell.length_b   1.000
_cell.length_c   1.000
_cell.angle_alpha   90.00
_cell.angle_beta   90.00
_cell.angle_gamma   90.00
#
_symmetry.space_group_name_H-M   'P 1'
#
loop_
_entity.id
_entity.type
_entity.pdbx_description
1 polymer ?
#
loop_
_entity_poly.entity_id
_entity_poly.type
_entity_poly.pdbx_seq_one_letter_code
_entity_poly.pdbx_strand_id
1 'polypeptide(L)'
;MIHSVKFVILSLLLVGCMKQTIDSLKTSTEIATGGIGCENLQSKMFDSMYSYLDQEEKTPNLKDLKFFISAKIDQIAIDQKIKDLQTLEKYKIEFNQVFEIIINESRSLKEIPDAKKLLRTLIEMEMQDQSTEGNVQLNVRMTQQMGRVKALSQTLDLNCQESAAPPISQFEEAQKSMTVGMNNVFTTAYQSCQAYNIPAITGSTPKVTGITKLSQNHPDGIGGRRVIGQLSSVQQTHPYIKVAGNVSSSTCFDVNANPLIYDYGGEPLVSNNSLNFFKNAGSGTSVLGIDCSSLISAAASAGGLRYKPGLENKAIFIRQSSEKFINAAASGFACYQNITVTPINSIKSGDIAAVYGHVVMIGRVGEDPFGFKKFTSASACNSVSSRNFDFTLVHSSATKNGMGINKYVAKDYLNEVNPDTISSVEKMRTLFTSMGQAACKAYFDGNSSTPKSSEWGIIRHKGTAACLAPKIKMAGQSCVSSCQL
;
A
#
# COMPACT_ATOMS: atom_id res chain seq x y z
N MET A 1 -27.77 -43.78 39.73
CA MET A 1 -26.32 -44.01 39.56
C MET A 1 -25.95 -43.49 38.17
N ILE A 2 -24.77 -42.87 38.02
CA ILE A 2 -24.23 -42.19 36.82
C ILE A 2 -24.62 -40.71 36.70
N HIS A 3 -23.71 -39.83 37.13
CA HIS A 3 -23.51 -38.46 36.63
C HIS A 3 -22.03 -38.07 36.84
N SER A 4 -21.53 -37.18 35.98
CA SER A 4 -20.27 -36.40 36.07
C SER A 4 -18.98 -36.97 35.47
N VAL A 5 -18.72 -36.65 34.19
CA VAL A 5 -17.40 -36.22 33.67
C VAL A 5 -17.61 -35.29 32.45
N LYS A 6 -17.66 -33.96 32.65
CA LYS A 6 -17.54 -32.94 31.58
C LYS A 6 -17.01 -31.61 32.16
N PHE A 7 -15.71 -31.46 32.44
CA PHE A 7 -15.16 -30.13 32.82
C PHE A 7 -13.66 -29.86 32.58
N VAL A 8 -12.91 -30.65 31.79
CA VAL A 8 -11.43 -30.50 31.72
C VAL A 8 -10.86 -29.95 30.39
N ILE A 9 -11.67 -29.78 29.33
CA ILE A 9 -11.13 -29.41 27.99
C ILE A 9 -11.00 -27.88 27.76
N LEU A 10 -11.60 -27.03 28.59
CA LEU A 10 -11.64 -25.57 28.34
C LEU A 10 -10.36 -24.80 28.76
N SER A 11 -9.53 -25.34 29.67
CA SER A 11 -8.36 -24.63 30.19
C SER A 11 -7.12 -24.64 29.27
N LEU A 12 -7.00 -25.61 28.36
CA LEU A 12 -5.81 -25.74 27.49
C LEU A 12 -5.78 -24.74 26.33
N LEU A 13 -6.94 -24.29 25.83
CA LEU A 13 -7.02 -23.35 24.71
C LEU A 13 -6.64 -21.91 25.11
N LEU A 14 -6.89 -21.51 26.36
CA LEU A 14 -6.56 -20.16 26.84
C LEU A 14 -5.05 -19.95 27.05
N VAL A 15 -4.31 -21.00 27.40
CA VAL A 15 -2.86 -20.93 27.60
C VAL A 15 -2.12 -20.72 26.27
N GLY A 16 -2.63 -21.30 25.17
CA GLY A 16 -2.03 -21.17 23.85
C GLY A 16 -2.05 -19.73 23.32
N CYS A 17 -3.20 -19.06 23.39
CA CYS A 17 -3.33 -17.67 22.91
C CYS A 17 -2.47 -16.69 23.71
N MET A 18 -2.37 -16.86 25.03
CA MET A 18 -1.55 -15.99 25.87
C MET A 18 -0.05 -16.10 25.52
N LYS A 19 0.43 -17.31 25.23
CA LYS A 19 1.83 -17.54 24.84
C LYS A 19 2.17 -16.82 23.53
N GLN A 20 1.32 -16.94 22.52
CA GLN A 20 1.53 -16.29 21.22
C GLN A 20 1.65 -14.76 21.37
N THR A 21 0.71 -14.12 22.09
CA THR A 21 0.73 -12.66 22.29
C THR A 21 1.99 -12.19 23.05
N ILE A 22 2.48 -12.97 24.01
CA ILE A 22 3.74 -12.68 24.73
C ILE A 22 4.93 -12.75 23.78
N ASP A 23 4.99 -13.76 22.91
CA ASP A 23 6.08 -13.91 21.94
C ASP A 23 6.07 -12.75 20.92
N SER A 24 4.90 -12.36 20.42
CA SER A 24 4.74 -11.19 19.55
C SER A 24 5.16 -9.88 20.23
N LEU A 25 4.85 -9.69 21.53
CA LEU A 25 5.32 -8.54 22.31
C LEU A 25 6.85 -8.52 22.45
N LYS A 26 7.47 -9.68 22.68
CA LYS A 26 8.93 -9.80 22.77
C LYS A 26 9.60 -9.47 21.44
N THR A 27 9.13 -10.05 20.34
CA THR A 27 9.65 -9.73 19.00
C THR A 27 9.47 -8.26 18.67
N SER A 28 8.30 -7.68 18.95
CA SER A 28 8.04 -6.25 18.80
C SER A 28 9.03 -5.41 19.62
N THR A 29 9.30 -5.80 20.87
CA THR A 29 10.28 -5.13 21.75
C THR A 29 11.70 -5.23 21.22
N GLU A 30 12.11 -6.41 20.73
CA GLU A 30 13.43 -6.64 20.15
C GLU A 30 13.65 -5.77 18.90
N ILE A 31 12.64 -5.65 18.03
CA ILE A 31 12.71 -4.76 16.86
C ILE A 31 12.89 -3.31 17.29
N ALA A 32 12.06 -2.81 18.22
CA ALA A 32 12.11 -1.41 18.66
C ALA A 32 13.45 -1.06 19.32
N THR A 33 13.93 -1.93 20.20
CA THR A 33 15.17 -1.71 20.96
C THR A 33 16.43 -2.01 20.15
N GLY A 34 16.33 -2.80 19.07
CA GLY A 34 17.44 -3.05 18.15
C GLY A 34 17.93 -1.81 17.39
N GLY A 35 17.12 -0.74 17.33
CA GLY A 35 17.52 0.55 16.77
C GLY A 35 18.18 1.51 17.76
N ILE A 36 18.36 1.12 19.04
CA ILE A 36 18.94 2.01 20.06
C ILE A 36 20.36 2.40 19.67
N GLY A 37 20.66 3.71 19.74
CA GLY A 37 21.93 4.28 19.29
C GLY A 37 22.05 4.47 17.77
N CYS A 38 21.10 3.97 16.97
CA CYS A 38 21.15 4.02 15.51
C CYS A 38 20.38 5.21 14.93
N GLU A 39 20.74 5.64 13.72
CA GLU A 39 20.05 6.75 13.03
C GLU A 39 18.60 6.41 12.65
N ASN A 40 18.31 5.13 12.45
CA ASN A 40 17.00 4.63 12.04
C ASN A 40 16.09 4.21 13.22
N LEU A 41 16.42 4.60 14.47
CA LEU A 41 15.65 4.24 15.67
C LEU A 41 14.14 4.47 15.49
N GLN A 42 13.75 5.61 14.92
CA GLN A 42 12.35 5.94 14.69
C GLN A 42 11.67 4.92 13.76
N SER A 43 12.33 4.52 12.67
CA SER A 43 11.82 3.50 11.75
C SER A 43 11.63 2.16 12.46
N LYS A 44 12.59 1.77 13.31
CA LYS A 44 12.49 0.51 14.07
C LYS A 44 11.34 0.51 15.08
N MET A 45 11.05 1.65 15.70
CA MET A 45 9.86 1.78 16.56
C MET A 45 8.56 1.62 15.77
N PHE A 46 8.48 2.14 14.55
CA PHE A 46 7.35 1.86 13.66
C PHE A 46 7.30 0.38 13.22
N ASP A 47 8.43 -0.20 12.83
CA ASP A 47 8.53 -1.61 12.41
C ASP A 47 8.10 -2.58 13.51
N SER A 48 8.45 -2.26 14.75
CA SER A 48 8.00 -2.96 15.96
C SER A 48 6.48 -3.00 16.07
N MET A 49 5.82 -1.86 15.83
CA MET A 49 4.36 -1.76 15.88
C MET A 49 3.70 -2.37 14.66
N TYR A 50 4.31 -2.26 13.47
CA TYR A 50 3.83 -2.94 12.27
C TYR A 50 3.81 -4.44 12.47
N SER A 51 4.91 -5.03 12.95
CA SER A 51 5.00 -6.47 13.23
C SER A 51 3.91 -6.92 14.20
N TYR A 52 3.69 -6.18 15.29
CA TYR A 52 2.70 -6.56 16.29
C TYR A 52 1.25 -6.45 15.76
N LEU A 53 0.89 -5.29 15.20
CA LEU A 53 -0.48 -5.02 14.76
C LEU A 53 -0.89 -5.93 13.59
N ASP A 54 0.06 -6.30 12.74
CA ASP A 54 -0.19 -7.21 11.62
C ASP A 54 -0.34 -8.67 12.06
N GLN A 55 0.43 -9.11 13.07
CA GLN A 55 0.37 -10.50 13.57
C GLN A 55 -0.81 -10.75 14.51
N GLU A 56 -1.08 -9.83 15.43
CA GLU A 56 -2.07 -10.04 16.49
C GLU A 56 -3.45 -9.45 16.14
N GLU A 57 -3.53 -8.64 15.07
CA GLU A 57 -4.73 -7.90 14.65
C GLU A 57 -5.38 -7.09 15.79
N LYS A 58 -4.58 -6.76 16.81
CA LYS A 58 -4.98 -6.09 18.06
C LYS A 58 -3.91 -5.11 18.47
N THR A 59 -4.32 -4.06 19.18
CA THR A 59 -3.38 -3.11 19.77
C THR A 59 -2.74 -3.72 21.02
N PRO A 60 -1.41 -3.60 21.22
CA PRO A 60 -0.76 -4.17 22.38
C PRO A 60 -1.25 -3.51 23.67
N ASN A 61 -1.26 -4.27 24.77
CA ASN A 61 -1.40 -3.68 26.08
C ASN A 61 -0.18 -2.81 26.37
N LEU A 62 -0.40 -1.51 26.53
CA LEU A 62 0.69 -0.55 26.67
C LEU A 62 1.52 -0.75 27.94
N LYS A 63 0.91 -1.21 29.03
CA LYS A 63 1.63 -1.50 30.27
C LYS A 63 2.61 -2.66 30.07
N ASP A 64 2.16 -3.73 29.41
CA ASP A 64 2.99 -4.90 29.15
C ASP A 64 4.10 -4.57 28.15
N LEU A 65 3.79 -3.83 27.08
CA LEU A 65 4.77 -3.36 26.11
C LEU A 65 5.86 -2.51 26.78
N LYS A 66 5.48 -1.54 27.61
CA LYS A 66 6.42 -0.70 28.38
C LYS A 66 7.29 -1.52 29.31
N PHE A 67 6.73 -2.55 29.96
CA PHE A 67 7.49 -3.45 30.82
C PHE A 67 8.59 -4.18 30.04
N PHE A 68 8.24 -4.80 28.91
CA PHE A 68 9.22 -5.51 28.08
C PHE A 68 10.28 -4.57 27.50
N ILE A 69 9.89 -3.39 27.02
CA ILE A 69 10.82 -2.37 26.52
C ILE A 69 11.80 -1.95 27.60
N SER A 70 11.32 -1.56 28.78
CA SER A 70 12.18 -1.14 29.89
C SER A 70 13.15 -2.24 30.30
N ALA A 71 12.68 -3.49 30.42
CA ALA A 71 13.54 -4.63 30.75
C ALA A 71 14.64 -4.85 29.69
N LYS A 72 14.31 -4.68 28.40
CA LYS A 72 15.29 -4.83 27.32
C LYS A 72 16.28 -3.67 27.27
N ILE A 73 15.86 -2.44 27.56
CA ILE A 73 16.75 -1.28 27.71
C ILE A 73 17.71 -1.50 28.89
N ASP A 74 17.23 -2.00 30.02
CA ASP A 74 18.09 -2.32 31.18
C ASP A 74 19.14 -3.38 30.80
N GLN A 75 18.76 -4.41 30.03
CA GLN A 75 19.73 -5.39 29.49
C GLN A 75 20.78 -4.73 28.59
N ILE A 76 20.37 -3.88 27.64
CA ILE A 76 21.30 -3.15 26.75
C ILE A 76 22.25 -2.27 27.56
N ALA A 77 21.73 -1.59 28.59
CA ALA A 77 22.55 -0.75 29.47
C ALA A 77 23.60 -1.58 30.23
N ILE A 78 23.25 -2.78 30.70
CA ILE A 78 24.19 -3.73 31.32
C ILE A 78 25.26 -4.15 30.28
N ASP A 79 24.85 -4.57 29.09
CA ASP A 79 25.74 -5.04 28.03
C ASP A 79 26.72 -3.95 27.57
N GLN A 80 26.25 -2.70 27.50
CA GLN A 80 27.04 -1.52 27.14
C GLN A 80 27.72 -0.84 28.34
N LYS A 81 27.60 -1.41 29.55
CA LYS A 81 28.25 -0.94 30.79
C LYS A 81 27.89 0.51 31.16
N ILE A 82 26.66 0.93 30.92
CA ILE A 82 26.14 2.26 31.24
C ILE A 82 26.05 2.43 32.76
N LYS A 83 26.67 3.50 33.28
CA LYS A 83 26.72 3.79 34.73
C LYS A 83 25.80 4.92 35.19
N ASP A 84 25.37 5.79 34.28
CA ASP A 84 24.46 6.89 34.58
C ASP A 84 23.00 6.38 34.66
N LEU A 85 22.65 5.82 35.81
CA LEU A 85 21.33 5.23 36.06
C LEU A 85 20.21 6.28 36.04
N GLN A 86 20.49 7.53 36.40
CA GLN A 86 19.49 8.58 36.42
C GLN A 86 19.10 9.00 35.01
N THR A 87 20.08 9.17 34.12
CA THR A 87 19.82 9.46 32.71
C THR A 87 19.20 8.25 32.01
N LEU A 88 19.59 7.03 32.37
CA LEU A 88 18.96 5.80 31.87
C LEU A 88 17.46 5.71 32.23
N GLU A 89 17.08 6.06 33.45
CA GLU A 89 15.67 6.06 33.85
C GLU A 89 14.86 7.09 33.05
N LYS A 90 15.41 8.30 32.85
CA LYS A 90 14.80 9.32 31.98
C LYS A 90 14.67 8.81 30.54
N TYR A 91 15.71 8.14 30.02
CA TYR A 91 15.68 7.56 28.69
C TYR A 91 14.55 6.54 28.54
N LYS A 92 14.36 5.63 29.50
CA LYS A 92 13.24 4.68 29.49
C LYS A 92 11.87 5.37 29.48
N ILE A 93 11.70 6.43 30.26
CA ILE A 93 10.45 7.20 30.29
C ILE A 93 10.17 7.82 28.91
N GLU A 94 11.14 8.55 28.36
CA GLU A 94 10.97 9.23 27.07
C GLU A 94 10.84 8.22 25.90
N PHE A 95 11.52 7.08 25.96
CA PHE A 95 11.38 6.01 24.96
C PHE A 95 9.96 5.42 25.00
N ASN A 96 9.46 5.11 26.20
CA ASN A 96 8.11 4.58 26.38
C ASN A 96 7.02 5.60 26.00
N GLN A 97 7.30 6.91 26.11
CA GLN A 97 6.38 7.96 25.68
C GLN A 97 6.17 7.96 24.16
N VAL A 98 7.11 7.46 23.36
CA VAL A 98 6.90 7.27 21.91
C VAL A 98 5.72 6.34 21.64
N PHE A 99 5.62 5.23 22.39
CA PHE A 99 4.52 4.26 22.25
C PHE A 99 3.19 4.77 22.79
N GLU A 100 3.22 5.67 23.79
CA GLU A 100 2.04 6.41 24.23
C GLU A 100 1.48 7.30 23.10
N ILE A 101 2.35 8.02 22.38
CA ILE A 101 1.94 8.85 21.23
C ILE A 101 1.35 7.96 20.12
N ILE A 102 2.08 6.89 19.77
CA ILE A 102 1.67 5.91 18.74
C ILE A 102 0.31 5.33 19.06
N ILE A 103 0.06 4.89 20.29
CA ILE A 103 -1.17 4.13 20.61
C ILE A 103 -2.27 5.05 21.13
N ASN A 104 -2.04 5.76 22.22
CA ASN A 104 -3.08 6.48 22.94
C ASN A 104 -3.41 7.83 22.29
N GLU A 105 -2.39 8.62 21.95
CA GLU A 105 -2.65 9.93 21.33
C GLU A 105 -3.18 9.80 19.90
N SER A 106 -2.71 8.80 19.14
CA SER A 106 -3.28 8.53 17.81
C SER A 106 -4.76 8.14 17.91
N ARG A 107 -5.15 7.34 18.91
CA ARG A 107 -6.54 6.98 19.15
C ARG A 107 -7.40 8.17 19.52
N SER A 108 -6.91 9.06 20.39
CA SER A 108 -7.68 10.22 20.83
C SER A 108 -7.83 11.28 19.73
N LEU A 109 -6.77 11.56 18.96
CA LEU A 109 -6.79 12.60 17.94
C LEU A 109 -7.52 12.18 16.65
N LYS A 110 -7.67 10.88 16.38
CA LYS A 110 -8.23 10.38 15.12
C LYS A 110 -9.37 9.37 15.28
N GLU A 111 -9.87 9.19 16.50
CA GLU A 111 -10.99 8.30 16.82
C GLU A 111 -10.79 6.87 16.27
N ILE A 112 -9.60 6.31 16.49
CA ILE A 112 -9.17 5.04 15.90
C ILE A 112 -9.83 3.87 16.65
N PRO A 113 -10.76 3.11 16.01
CA PRO A 113 -11.55 2.10 16.70
C PRO A 113 -10.86 0.73 16.77
N ASP A 114 -9.87 0.47 15.90
CA ASP A 114 -9.29 -0.85 15.71
C ASP A 114 -7.80 -0.82 15.32
N ALA A 115 -7.17 -2.00 15.32
CA ALA A 115 -5.76 -2.17 15.00
C ALA A 115 -5.43 -1.84 13.53
N LYS A 116 -6.37 -2.08 12.60
CA LYS A 116 -6.17 -1.83 11.16
C LYS A 116 -6.08 -0.33 10.87
N LYS A 117 -6.97 0.49 11.46
CA LYS A 117 -6.89 1.95 11.38
C LYS A 117 -5.69 2.51 12.14
N LEU A 118 -5.29 1.88 13.25
CA LEU A 118 -4.06 2.27 13.95
C LEU A 118 -2.85 2.06 13.05
N LEU A 119 -2.74 0.89 12.42
CA LEU A 119 -1.66 0.58 11.49
C LEU A 119 -1.57 1.58 10.34
N ARG A 120 -2.71 1.95 9.73
CA ARG A 120 -2.75 2.99 8.70
C ARG A 120 -2.24 4.33 9.23
N THR A 121 -2.67 4.74 10.43
CA THR A 121 -2.16 5.97 11.08
C THR A 121 -0.65 5.91 11.30
N LEU A 122 -0.08 4.76 11.66
CA LEU A 122 1.36 4.62 11.81
C LEU A 122 2.12 4.77 10.51
N ILE A 123 1.58 4.25 9.40
CA ILE A 123 2.13 4.48 8.06
C ILE A 123 2.10 5.99 7.76
N GLU A 124 0.99 6.67 8.04
CA GLU A 124 0.86 8.12 7.84
C GLU A 124 1.86 8.92 8.67
N MET A 125 2.08 8.54 9.94
CA MET A 125 3.06 9.18 10.82
C MET A 125 4.49 8.99 10.30
N GLU A 126 4.85 7.78 9.86
CA GLU A 126 6.18 7.52 9.29
C GLU A 126 6.42 8.30 7.99
N MET A 127 5.37 8.44 7.17
CA MET A 127 5.39 9.29 5.98
C MET A 127 5.42 10.79 6.30
N GLN A 128 5.17 11.18 7.56
CA GLN A 128 4.94 12.56 7.97
C GLN A 128 3.79 13.23 7.21
N ASP A 129 2.70 12.50 7.02
CA ASP A 129 1.48 12.97 6.39
C ASP A 129 0.95 14.26 7.06
N GLN A 130 0.61 15.26 6.27
CA GLN A 130 0.08 16.57 6.68
C GLN A 130 -1.35 16.80 6.15
N SER A 131 -2.03 15.75 5.70
CA SER A 131 -3.34 15.85 5.05
C SER A 131 -4.49 16.13 5.99
N THR A 132 -4.28 15.95 7.31
CA THR A 132 -5.26 16.23 8.36
C THR A 132 -4.58 16.92 9.55
N GLU A 133 -5.34 17.72 10.29
CA GLU A 133 -4.83 18.38 11.50
C GLU A 133 -4.31 17.37 12.54
N GLY A 134 -5.03 16.26 12.74
CA GLY A 134 -4.59 15.19 13.63
C GLY A 134 -3.22 14.62 13.25
N ASN A 135 -2.95 14.42 11.95
CA ASN A 135 -1.64 13.96 11.50
C ASN A 135 -0.55 15.01 11.72
N VAL A 136 -0.83 16.30 11.46
CA VAL A 136 0.11 17.40 11.75
C VAL A 136 0.50 17.40 13.22
N GLN A 137 -0.49 17.34 14.13
CA GLN A 137 -0.26 17.33 15.58
C GLN A 137 0.54 16.10 16.02
N LEU A 138 0.18 14.90 15.54
CA LEU A 138 0.92 13.66 15.83
C LEU A 138 2.37 13.73 15.36
N ASN A 139 2.62 14.26 14.16
CA ASN A 139 3.97 14.39 13.61
C ASN A 139 4.84 15.37 14.40
N VAL A 140 4.27 16.49 14.85
CA VAL A 140 4.98 17.45 15.71
C VAL A 140 5.37 16.79 17.03
N ARG A 141 4.42 16.13 17.70
CA ARG A 141 4.66 15.46 18.99
C ARG A 141 5.68 14.32 18.85
N MET A 142 5.53 13.50 17.82
CA MET A 142 6.46 12.41 17.51
C MET A 142 7.88 12.95 17.27
N THR A 143 8.02 14.01 16.47
CA THR A 143 9.34 14.62 16.19
C THR A 143 9.98 15.17 17.45
N GLN A 144 9.22 15.88 18.30
CA GLN A 144 9.70 16.39 19.58
C GLN A 144 10.12 15.25 20.52
N GLN A 145 9.32 14.20 20.62
CA GLN A 145 9.60 13.04 21.47
C GLN A 145 10.85 12.30 21.01
N MET A 146 10.99 12.05 19.71
CA MET A 146 12.20 11.43 19.15
C MET A 146 13.44 12.30 19.34
N GLY A 147 13.30 13.63 19.30
CA GLY A 147 14.38 14.55 19.65
C GLY A 147 14.89 14.36 21.09
N ARG A 148 13.98 14.21 22.06
CA ARG A 148 14.34 13.92 23.47
C ARG A 148 15.01 12.56 23.62
N VAL A 149 14.46 11.51 23.00
CA VAL A 149 15.05 10.16 23.00
C VAL A 149 16.46 10.17 22.41
N LYS A 150 16.66 10.86 21.27
CA LYS A 150 17.96 10.97 20.62
C LYS A 150 18.99 11.71 21.49
N ALA A 151 18.61 12.82 22.10
CA ALA A 151 19.50 13.59 22.97
C ALA A 151 19.96 12.76 24.19
N LEU A 152 19.03 12.04 24.84
CA LEU A 152 19.36 11.16 25.96
C LEU A 152 20.21 9.97 25.52
N SER A 153 19.92 9.37 24.36
CA SER A 153 20.73 8.31 23.76
C SER A 153 22.18 8.74 23.54
N GLN A 154 22.39 9.99 23.11
CA GLN A 154 23.72 10.57 22.92
C GLN A 154 24.44 10.86 24.25
N THR A 155 23.71 11.35 25.26
CA THR A 155 24.28 11.56 26.62
C THR A 155 24.73 10.24 27.25
N LEU A 156 23.99 9.17 27.01
CA LEU A 156 24.32 7.83 27.48
C LEU A 156 25.39 7.12 26.65
N ASP A 157 25.83 7.71 25.52
CA ASP A 157 26.77 7.09 24.56
C ASP A 157 26.32 5.68 24.13
N LEU A 158 25.01 5.53 23.86
CA LEU A 158 24.46 4.24 23.44
C LEU A 158 24.97 3.89 22.04
N ASN A 159 25.68 2.77 21.95
CA ASN A 159 26.24 2.26 20.71
C ASN A 159 25.15 1.61 19.85
N CYS A 160 25.15 1.94 18.56
CA CYS A 160 24.34 1.24 17.57
C CYS A 160 24.87 -0.18 17.36
N GLN A 161 24.02 -1.19 17.58
CA GLN A 161 24.35 -2.60 17.34
C GLN A 161 23.82 -3.12 16.00
N GLU A 162 23.42 -2.24 15.09
CA GLU A 162 22.80 -2.68 13.85
C GLU A 162 23.82 -3.38 12.93
N SER A 163 23.45 -4.58 12.49
CA SER A 163 24.18 -5.26 11.41
C SER A 163 24.08 -4.39 10.17
N ALA A 164 25.22 -3.97 9.62
CA ALA A 164 25.27 -3.17 8.41
C ALA A 164 24.34 -3.76 7.34
N ALA A 165 23.44 -2.94 6.80
CA ALA A 165 22.60 -3.35 5.68
C ALA A 165 23.53 -3.75 4.52
N PRO A 166 23.29 -4.88 3.84
CA PRO A 166 24.11 -5.27 2.70
C PRO A 166 24.07 -4.17 1.64
N PRO A 167 25.23 -3.82 1.04
CA PRO A 167 25.29 -2.80 0.01
C PRO A 167 24.38 -3.18 -1.16
N ILE A 168 23.60 -2.21 -1.65
CA ILE A 168 22.74 -2.38 -2.83
C ILE A 168 23.65 -2.45 -4.06
N SER A 169 23.48 -3.48 -4.90
CA SER A 169 24.23 -3.61 -6.15
C SER A 169 23.86 -2.48 -7.12
N GLN A 170 24.86 -1.79 -7.67
CA GLN A 170 24.68 -0.71 -8.67
C GLN A 170 23.96 -1.18 -9.95
N PHE A 171 24.00 -2.48 -10.27
CA PHE A 171 23.32 -3.04 -11.44
C PHE A 171 21.80 -3.09 -11.30
N GLU A 172 21.25 -2.95 -10.08
CA GLU A 172 19.80 -3.01 -9.83
C GLU A 172 19.09 -1.67 -10.15
N GLU A 173 19.83 -0.61 -10.45
CA GLU A 173 19.30 0.76 -10.53
C GLU A 173 18.69 1.11 -11.91
N ALA A 174 19.11 0.44 -12.99
CA ALA A 174 18.74 0.79 -14.37
C ALA A 174 17.29 0.43 -14.78
N GLN A 175 16.54 -0.30 -13.95
CA GLN A 175 15.16 -0.75 -14.25
C GLN A 175 14.19 -0.50 -13.10
N LYS A 176 14.20 0.71 -12.52
CA LYS A 176 13.26 1.12 -11.48
C LYS A 176 12.25 2.12 -12.04
N SER A 177 11.01 1.68 -12.21
CA SER A 177 9.90 2.54 -12.60
C SER A 177 8.58 1.96 -12.09
N MET A 178 7.54 2.80 -12.07
CA MET A 178 6.21 2.39 -11.65
C MET A 178 5.63 1.35 -12.63
N THR A 179 5.94 1.47 -13.92
CA THR A 179 5.51 0.50 -14.94
C THR A 179 6.18 -0.86 -14.72
N VAL A 180 7.50 -0.90 -14.48
CA VAL A 180 8.21 -2.15 -14.17
C VAL A 180 7.66 -2.80 -12.89
N GLY A 181 7.41 -1.99 -11.86
CA GLY A 181 6.81 -2.48 -10.63
C GLY A 181 5.41 -3.07 -10.83
N MET A 182 4.56 -2.38 -11.60
CA MET A 182 3.24 -2.91 -11.98
C MET A 182 3.35 -4.20 -12.79
N ASN A 183 4.29 -4.29 -13.72
CA ASN A 183 4.53 -5.50 -14.50
C ASN A 183 4.87 -6.68 -13.59
N ASN A 184 5.79 -6.49 -12.65
CA ASN A 184 6.19 -7.51 -11.67
C ASN A 184 5.00 -7.96 -10.81
N VAL A 185 4.18 -7.02 -10.34
CA VAL A 185 2.96 -7.33 -9.57
C VAL A 185 1.98 -8.12 -10.43
N PHE A 186 1.72 -7.66 -11.65
CA PHE A 186 0.75 -8.28 -12.56
C PHE A 186 1.14 -9.71 -12.93
N THR A 187 2.39 -9.93 -13.36
CA THR A 187 2.86 -11.28 -13.72
C THR A 187 2.93 -12.19 -12.50
N THR A 188 3.35 -11.68 -11.33
CA THR A 188 3.42 -12.48 -10.10
C THR A 188 2.03 -12.88 -9.63
N ALA A 189 1.08 -11.95 -9.54
CA ALA A 189 -0.28 -12.22 -9.08
C ALA A 189 -1.02 -13.24 -9.95
N TYR A 190 -0.76 -13.23 -11.26
CA TYR A 190 -1.32 -14.21 -12.21
C TYR A 190 -0.39 -15.38 -12.53
N GLN A 191 0.79 -15.46 -11.90
CA GLN A 191 1.81 -16.48 -12.16
C GLN A 191 2.06 -16.75 -13.67
N SER A 192 2.00 -15.69 -14.52
CA SER A 192 2.06 -15.85 -15.97
C SER A 192 2.55 -14.60 -16.71
N CYS A 193 3.55 -14.77 -17.59
CA CYS A 193 3.96 -13.75 -18.55
C CYS A 193 2.91 -13.51 -19.64
N GLN A 194 2.15 -14.55 -20.01
CA GLN A 194 1.10 -14.45 -21.03
C GLN A 194 -0.06 -13.57 -20.56
N ALA A 195 -0.40 -13.63 -19.27
CA ALA A 195 -1.41 -12.76 -18.67
C ALA A 195 -1.05 -11.28 -18.88
N TYR A 196 0.23 -10.92 -18.73
CA TYR A 196 0.70 -9.56 -18.99
C TYR A 196 0.58 -9.16 -20.47
N ASN A 197 0.73 -10.10 -21.40
CA ASN A 197 0.64 -9.83 -22.84
C ASN A 197 -0.79 -9.67 -23.37
N ILE A 198 -1.81 -10.00 -22.56
CA ILE A 198 -3.20 -9.74 -22.95
C ILE A 198 -3.41 -8.22 -23.12
N PRO A 199 -4.00 -7.76 -24.24
CA PRO A 199 -4.32 -6.35 -24.44
C PRO A 199 -5.20 -5.76 -23.32
N ALA A 200 -5.26 -4.43 -23.24
CA ALA A 200 -6.22 -3.81 -22.34
C ALA A 200 -7.66 -4.19 -22.74
N ILE A 201 -8.48 -4.52 -21.75
CA ILE A 201 -9.89 -4.82 -21.94
C ILE A 201 -10.65 -3.56 -22.36
N THR A 202 -11.82 -3.77 -22.94
CA THR A 202 -12.66 -2.74 -23.56
C THR A 202 -14.09 -2.81 -23.01
N GLY A 203 -14.93 -1.86 -23.45
CA GLY A 203 -16.36 -1.88 -23.19
C GLY A 203 -17.02 -3.19 -23.68
N SER A 204 -16.54 -3.73 -24.81
CA SER A 204 -17.03 -4.97 -25.41
C SER A 204 -16.51 -6.25 -24.76
N THR A 205 -15.47 -6.18 -23.91
CA THR A 205 -14.99 -7.36 -23.18
C THR A 205 -16.10 -7.87 -22.24
N PRO A 206 -16.51 -9.15 -22.32
CA PRO A 206 -17.53 -9.71 -21.44
C PRO A 206 -17.18 -9.59 -19.95
N LYS A 207 -18.19 -9.55 -19.09
CA LYS A 207 -17.99 -9.64 -17.64
C LYS A 207 -17.51 -11.04 -17.26
N VAL A 208 -16.71 -11.15 -16.21
CA VAL A 208 -16.34 -12.45 -15.64
C VAL A 208 -17.57 -13.08 -15.00
N THR A 209 -17.79 -14.36 -15.27
CA THR A 209 -18.89 -15.14 -14.70
C THR A 209 -18.38 -16.04 -13.58
N GLY A 210 -19.26 -16.43 -12.65
CA GLY A 210 -18.89 -17.27 -11.50
C GLY A 210 -18.37 -16.50 -10.28
N ILE A 211 -18.23 -15.18 -10.36
CA ILE A 211 -18.01 -14.30 -9.19
C ILE A 211 -19.37 -13.80 -8.68
N THR A 212 -19.63 -13.97 -7.39
CA THR A 212 -20.88 -13.58 -6.74
C THR A 212 -20.61 -12.52 -5.69
N LYS A 213 -21.29 -11.37 -5.80
CA LYS A 213 -21.38 -10.38 -4.73
C LYS A 213 -22.40 -10.89 -3.69
N LEU A 214 -21.95 -11.01 -2.45
CA LEU A 214 -22.82 -11.38 -1.33
C LEU A 214 -23.75 -10.22 -0.97
N SER A 215 -24.86 -10.52 -0.30
CA SER A 215 -25.79 -9.50 0.19
C SER A 215 -25.21 -8.67 1.34
N GLN A 216 -24.22 -9.21 2.07
CA GLN A 216 -23.54 -8.50 3.15
C GLN A 216 -22.40 -7.64 2.60
N ASN A 217 -22.32 -6.41 3.11
CA ASN A 217 -21.11 -5.60 2.97
C ASN A 217 -20.02 -6.08 3.95
N HIS A 218 -18.80 -5.57 3.79
CA HIS A 218 -17.74 -5.72 4.80
C HIS A 218 -18.18 -5.10 6.14
N PRO A 219 -17.53 -5.42 7.27
CA PRO A 219 -17.91 -4.92 8.58
C PRO A 219 -18.00 -3.39 8.72
N ASP A 220 -17.33 -2.65 7.84
CA ASP A 220 -17.40 -1.18 7.76
C ASP A 220 -18.66 -0.64 7.04
N GLY A 221 -19.46 -1.52 6.43
CA GLY A 221 -20.69 -1.19 5.73
C GLY A 221 -20.51 -0.60 4.33
N ILE A 222 -19.29 -0.46 3.81
CA ILE A 222 -19.02 0.29 2.57
C ILE A 222 -19.00 -0.64 1.35
N GLY A 223 -18.05 -1.57 1.31
CA GLY A 223 -17.84 -2.43 0.15
C GLY A 223 -18.67 -3.70 0.18
N GLY A 224 -19.15 -4.15 -0.97
CA GLY A 224 -19.79 -5.47 -1.09
C GLY A 224 -18.75 -6.59 -1.13
N ARG A 225 -18.99 -7.63 -0.33
CA ARG A 225 -18.16 -8.84 -0.26
C ARG A 225 -18.31 -9.69 -1.52
N ARG A 226 -17.23 -10.25 -2.06
CA ARG A 226 -17.29 -11.15 -3.23
C ARG A 226 -16.71 -12.52 -2.94
N VAL A 227 -17.30 -13.54 -3.57
CA VAL A 227 -16.82 -14.93 -3.54
C VAL A 227 -16.78 -15.53 -4.94
N ILE A 228 -15.98 -16.58 -5.13
CA ILE A 228 -16.02 -17.41 -6.33
C ILE A 228 -17.14 -18.45 -6.12
N GLY A 229 -18.32 -18.18 -6.67
CA GLY A 229 -19.47 -19.08 -6.62
C GLY A 229 -19.37 -20.25 -7.59
N GLN A 230 -18.67 -20.09 -8.73
CA GLN A 230 -18.46 -21.16 -9.71
C GLN A 230 -17.08 -21.02 -10.38
N LEU A 231 -16.10 -21.77 -9.87
CA LEU A 231 -14.70 -21.70 -10.32
C LEU A 231 -14.55 -21.99 -11.82
N SER A 232 -15.25 -23.00 -12.35
CA SER A 232 -15.21 -23.34 -13.78
C SER A 232 -15.60 -22.17 -14.69
N SER A 233 -16.58 -21.38 -14.27
CA SER A 233 -17.04 -20.20 -15.01
C SER A 233 -16.00 -19.08 -14.98
N VAL A 234 -15.32 -18.89 -13.84
CA VAL A 234 -14.20 -17.95 -13.72
C VAL A 234 -13.06 -18.38 -14.64
N GLN A 235 -12.63 -19.65 -14.59
CA GLN A 235 -11.57 -20.19 -15.44
C GLN A 235 -11.85 -20.01 -16.94
N GLN A 236 -13.11 -20.13 -17.37
CA GLN A 236 -13.50 -20.01 -18.77
C GLN A 236 -13.63 -18.56 -19.25
N THR A 237 -14.05 -17.64 -18.38
CA THR A 237 -14.43 -16.27 -18.77
C THR A 237 -13.44 -15.19 -18.34
N HIS A 238 -12.57 -15.47 -17.38
CA HIS A 238 -11.59 -14.52 -16.90
C HIS A 238 -10.40 -14.44 -17.86
N PRO A 239 -10.12 -13.29 -18.50
CA PRO A 239 -9.13 -13.20 -19.58
C PRO A 239 -7.73 -13.60 -19.13
N TYR A 240 -7.29 -13.11 -17.96
CA TYR A 240 -5.95 -13.37 -17.45
C TYR A 240 -5.76 -14.79 -16.87
N ILE A 241 -6.74 -15.34 -16.15
CA ILE A 241 -6.68 -16.70 -15.58
C ILE A 241 -6.68 -17.76 -16.69
N LYS A 242 -7.43 -17.53 -17.77
CA LYS A 242 -7.49 -18.46 -18.91
C LYS A 242 -6.12 -18.73 -19.54
N VAL A 243 -5.24 -17.72 -19.59
CA VAL A 243 -3.88 -17.84 -20.15
C VAL A 243 -2.81 -18.09 -19.10
N ALA A 244 -3.15 -18.02 -17.81
CA ALA A 244 -2.22 -18.40 -16.76
C ALA A 244 -1.92 -19.91 -16.81
N GLY A 245 -2.92 -20.71 -17.21
CA GLY A 245 -2.82 -22.15 -17.34
C GLY A 245 -2.62 -22.84 -15.97
N ASN A 246 -2.41 -24.16 -16.01
CA ASN A 246 -2.00 -24.92 -14.83
C ASN A 246 -0.49 -24.81 -14.69
N VAL A 247 -0.01 -24.45 -13.50
CA VAL A 247 1.43 -24.43 -13.21
C VAL A 247 1.93 -25.86 -13.06
N SER A 248 2.96 -26.22 -13.82
CA SER A 248 3.57 -27.56 -13.78
C SER A 248 4.57 -27.74 -12.64
N SER A 249 5.11 -26.64 -12.08
CA SER A 249 6.04 -26.68 -10.95
C SER A 249 5.30 -26.63 -9.62
N SER A 250 5.64 -27.55 -8.72
CA SER A 250 5.12 -27.58 -7.34
C SER A 250 5.55 -26.38 -6.49
N THR A 251 6.51 -25.58 -6.94
CA THR A 251 6.97 -24.36 -6.24
C THR A 251 6.16 -23.12 -6.58
N CYS A 252 5.28 -23.20 -7.59
CA CYS A 252 4.48 -22.09 -8.07
C CYS A 252 3.03 -22.22 -7.63
N PHE A 253 2.34 -21.09 -7.48
CA PHE A 253 0.97 -21.09 -6.99
C PHE A 253 -0.03 -21.29 -8.13
N ASP A 254 -0.94 -22.27 -7.98
CA ASP A 254 -1.99 -22.53 -8.97
C ASP A 254 -3.11 -21.47 -8.89
N VAL A 255 -2.90 -20.37 -9.62
CA VAL A 255 -3.89 -19.30 -9.78
C VAL A 255 -5.11 -19.73 -10.59
N ASN A 256 -5.04 -20.83 -11.37
CA ASN A 256 -6.20 -21.34 -12.11
C ASN A 256 -7.19 -22.02 -11.15
N ALA A 257 -6.68 -22.75 -10.16
CA ALA A 257 -7.47 -23.32 -9.08
C ALA A 257 -7.89 -22.28 -8.03
N ASN A 258 -7.09 -21.24 -7.81
CA ASN A 258 -7.31 -20.22 -6.78
C ASN A 258 -7.15 -18.80 -7.35
N PRO A 259 -8.08 -18.35 -8.21
CA PRO A 259 -7.93 -17.07 -8.89
C PRO A 259 -8.07 -15.90 -7.91
N LEU A 260 -7.22 -14.90 -8.08
CA LEU A 260 -7.37 -13.61 -7.41
C LEU A 260 -8.53 -12.85 -8.09
N ILE A 261 -9.44 -12.31 -7.27
CA ILE A 261 -10.54 -11.46 -7.73
C ILE A 261 -10.49 -10.11 -7.02
N TYR A 262 -11.29 -9.14 -7.46
CA TYR A 262 -11.45 -7.91 -6.68
C TYR A 262 -12.35 -8.17 -5.48
N ASP A 263 -11.89 -7.75 -4.31
CA ASP A 263 -12.70 -7.63 -3.10
C ASP A 263 -12.35 -6.32 -2.39
N TYR A 264 -13.35 -5.65 -1.82
CA TYR A 264 -13.13 -4.36 -1.19
C TYR A 264 -12.33 -4.55 0.11
N GLY A 265 -11.23 -3.80 0.26
CA GLY A 265 -10.31 -3.99 1.38
C GLY A 265 -9.56 -5.32 1.36
N GLY A 266 -9.57 -6.01 0.21
CA GLY A 266 -8.68 -7.14 -0.06
C GLY A 266 -7.22 -6.66 -0.06
N GLU A 267 -6.38 -7.33 0.71
CA GLU A 267 -4.97 -6.97 0.87
C GLU A 267 -4.14 -8.27 0.86
N PRO A 268 -3.04 -8.35 0.10
CA PRO A 268 -2.13 -9.48 0.18
C PRO A 268 -1.43 -9.52 1.55
N LEU A 269 -1.03 -10.71 2.00
CA LEU A 269 -0.28 -10.86 3.24
C LEU A 269 1.08 -10.16 3.14
N VAL A 270 1.44 -9.43 4.19
CA VAL A 270 2.77 -8.87 4.42
C VAL A 270 3.48 -9.74 5.46
N SER A 271 4.70 -10.16 5.18
CA SER A 271 5.52 -10.87 6.18
C SER A 271 7.00 -10.76 5.82
N ASN A 272 7.86 -10.47 6.80
CA ASN A 272 9.31 -10.35 6.61
C ASN A 272 9.70 -9.42 5.44
N ASN A 273 9.02 -8.26 5.36
CA ASN A 273 9.15 -7.30 4.26
C ASN A 273 8.90 -7.90 2.85
N SER A 274 8.05 -8.93 2.77
CA SER A 274 7.63 -9.58 1.53
C SER A 274 6.11 -9.52 1.37
N LEU A 275 5.66 -9.39 0.12
CA LEU A 275 4.25 -9.48 -0.24
C LEU A 275 3.89 -10.87 -0.75
N ASN A 276 2.72 -11.36 -0.36
CA ASN A 276 2.20 -12.64 -0.82
C ASN A 276 0.74 -12.50 -1.29
N PHE A 277 0.54 -12.48 -2.61
CA PHE A 277 -0.78 -12.42 -3.24
C PHE A 277 -1.61 -13.71 -3.08
N PHE A 278 -0.99 -14.79 -2.60
CA PHE A 278 -1.58 -16.12 -2.46
C PHE A 278 -2.05 -16.43 -1.04
N LYS A 279 -2.01 -15.43 -0.16
CA LYS A 279 -2.57 -15.47 1.19
C LYS A 279 -3.36 -14.19 1.42
N ASN A 280 -4.63 -14.34 1.76
CA ASN A 280 -5.46 -13.20 2.11
C ASN A 280 -5.11 -12.69 3.51
N ALA A 281 -4.88 -11.38 3.63
CA ALA A 281 -4.73 -10.67 4.90
C ALA A 281 -5.66 -9.44 4.99
N GLY A 282 -6.56 -9.27 4.01
CA GLY A 282 -7.51 -8.18 4.00
C GLY A 282 -8.70 -8.44 4.91
N SER A 283 -9.53 -7.41 5.09
CA SER A 283 -10.85 -7.54 5.73
C SER A 283 -11.90 -8.20 4.78
N GLY A 284 -11.39 -8.85 3.74
CA GLY A 284 -12.11 -9.46 2.63
C GLY A 284 -12.98 -10.65 3.01
N THR A 285 -13.57 -11.33 2.02
CA THR A 285 -13.97 -12.74 2.17
C THR A 285 -12.73 -13.64 2.21
N SER A 286 -12.89 -14.97 2.21
CA SER A 286 -11.77 -15.91 2.11
C SER A 286 -11.07 -15.92 0.73
N VAL A 287 -11.55 -15.13 -0.24
CA VAL A 287 -10.93 -15.06 -1.57
C VAL A 287 -9.62 -14.27 -1.52
N LEU A 288 -8.71 -14.61 -2.42
CA LEU A 288 -7.54 -13.78 -2.68
C LEU A 288 -8.01 -12.48 -3.34
N GLY A 289 -7.63 -11.35 -2.76
CA GLY A 289 -8.03 -10.04 -3.23
C GLY A 289 -6.95 -8.99 -3.06
N ILE A 290 -6.99 -7.99 -3.94
CA ILE A 290 -6.22 -6.77 -3.80
C ILE A 290 -7.10 -5.58 -4.20
N ASP A 291 -7.19 -4.60 -3.32
CA ASP A 291 -7.89 -3.36 -3.62
C ASP A 291 -7.05 -2.40 -4.49
N CYS A 292 -7.65 -1.28 -4.88
CA CYS A 292 -7.03 -0.35 -5.80
C CYS A 292 -5.74 0.29 -5.24
N SER A 293 -5.73 0.75 -3.99
CA SER A 293 -4.58 1.42 -3.41
C SER A 293 -3.48 0.45 -3.00
N SER A 294 -3.83 -0.75 -2.57
CA SER A 294 -2.88 -1.83 -2.33
C SER A 294 -2.17 -2.25 -3.61
N LEU A 295 -2.88 -2.33 -4.74
CA LEU A 295 -2.27 -2.62 -6.04
C LEU A 295 -1.24 -1.56 -6.44
N ILE A 296 -1.61 -0.28 -6.35
CA ILE A 296 -0.71 0.81 -6.72
C ILE A 296 0.51 0.85 -5.80
N SER A 297 0.30 0.67 -4.50
CA SER A 297 1.40 0.67 -3.55
C SER A 297 2.32 -0.55 -3.71
N ALA A 298 1.75 -1.73 -4.00
CA ALA A 298 2.52 -2.93 -4.32
C ALA A 298 3.38 -2.70 -5.57
N ALA A 299 2.83 -2.04 -6.60
CA ALA A 299 3.57 -1.69 -7.80
C ALA A 299 4.71 -0.71 -7.51
N ALA A 300 4.50 0.32 -6.68
CA ALA A 300 5.57 1.23 -6.26
C ALA A 300 6.70 0.46 -5.55
N SER A 301 6.34 -0.38 -4.57
CA SER A 301 7.33 -1.16 -3.81
C SER A 301 8.05 -2.21 -4.67
N ALA A 302 7.34 -2.93 -5.55
CA ALA A 302 7.93 -3.89 -6.48
C ALA A 302 8.78 -3.22 -7.57
N GLY A 303 8.55 -1.92 -7.82
CA GLY A 303 9.36 -1.07 -8.70
C GLY A 303 10.60 -0.50 -8.02
N GLY A 304 10.77 -0.69 -6.71
CA GLY A 304 11.87 -0.10 -5.93
C GLY A 304 11.72 1.42 -5.74
N LEU A 305 10.49 1.92 -5.71
CA LEU A 305 10.19 3.34 -5.59
C LEU A 305 9.86 3.70 -4.14
N ARG A 306 10.64 4.61 -3.55
CA ARG A 306 10.36 5.13 -2.21
C ARG A 306 9.21 6.13 -2.26
N TYR A 307 8.47 6.23 -1.17
CA TYR A 307 7.57 7.36 -0.94
C TYR A 307 8.29 8.61 -0.45
N LYS A 308 9.40 8.41 0.28
CA LYS A 308 10.17 9.48 0.93
C LYS A 308 11.68 9.17 0.89
N PRO A 309 12.55 10.16 0.66
CA PRO A 309 14.00 9.95 0.73
C PRO A 309 14.43 9.42 2.10
N GLY A 310 15.40 8.50 2.11
CA GLY A 310 15.94 7.91 3.34
C GLY A 310 15.02 6.90 4.04
N LEU A 311 13.76 6.79 3.63
CA LEU A 311 12.85 5.77 4.14
C LEU A 311 13.03 4.46 3.35
N GLU A 312 13.09 3.35 4.06
CA GLU A 312 13.15 2.02 3.43
C GLU A 312 11.88 1.73 2.61
N ASN A 313 12.02 0.87 1.61
CA ASN A 313 10.87 0.39 0.86
C ASN A 313 10.26 -0.81 1.59
N LYS A 314 9.19 -0.54 2.35
CA LYS A 314 8.53 -1.53 3.21
C LYS A 314 7.27 -2.08 2.54
N ALA A 315 7.11 -3.38 2.54
CA ALA A 315 5.93 -4.08 2.03
C ALA A 315 4.65 -3.65 2.77
N ILE A 316 4.72 -3.27 4.04
CA ILE A 316 3.55 -2.80 4.82
C ILE A 316 2.93 -1.52 4.26
N PHE A 317 3.68 -0.73 3.48
CA PHE A 317 3.17 0.48 2.82
C PHE A 317 2.16 0.17 1.71
N ILE A 318 1.83 -1.08 1.44
CA ILE A 318 0.67 -1.38 0.60
C ILE A 318 -0.66 -0.89 1.20
N ARG A 319 -0.72 -0.69 2.52
CA ARG A 319 -1.95 -0.35 3.24
C ARG A 319 -2.30 1.14 3.18
N GLN A 320 -1.77 1.87 2.21
CA GLN A 320 -2.15 3.26 1.94
C GLN A 320 -3.59 3.32 1.42
N SER A 321 -4.29 4.41 1.73
CA SER A 321 -5.60 4.69 1.18
C SER A 321 -5.52 5.47 -0.13
N SER A 322 -6.57 5.39 -0.95
CA SER A 322 -6.62 6.06 -2.25
C SER A 322 -6.43 7.58 -2.17
N GLU A 323 -6.95 8.22 -1.12
CA GLU A 323 -6.85 9.69 -0.98
C GLU A 323 -5.41 10.18 -0.80
N LYS A 324 -4.50 9.32 -0.35
CA LYS A 324 -3.08 9.69 -0.22
C LYS A 324 -2.40 9.98 -1.56
N PHE A 325 -2.98 9.48 -2.65
CA PHE A 325 -2.47 9.68 -3.99
C PHE A 325 -3.03 10.94 -4.66
N ILE A 326 -3.95 11.68 -4.01
CA ILE A 326 -4.50 12.95 -4.54
C ILE A 326 -3.45 14.06 -4.45
N ASN A 327 -2.74 14.18 -3.33
CA ASN A 327 -1.79 15.26 -3.09
C ASN A 327 -0.51 14.69 -2.46
N ALA A 328 0.53 14.52 -3.28
CA ALA A 328 1.79 13.92 -2.84
C ALA A 328 2.43 14.71 -1.69
N ALA A 329 2.40 16.04 -1.74
CA ALA A 329 3.02 16.88 -0.71
C ALA A 329 2.27 16.76 0.62
N ALA A 330 0.94 16.85 0.60
CA ALA A 330 0.12 16.72 1.79
C ALA A 330 0.21 15.31 2.39
N SER A 331 0.40 14.26 1.60
CA SER A 331 0.56 12.89 2.11
C SER A 331 1.98 12.53 2.54
N GLY A 332 2.91 13.48 2.52
CA GLY A 332 4.30 13.22 2.90
C GLY A 332 5.08 12.38 1.87
N PHE A 333 4.51 12.18 0.67
CA PHE A 333 5.13 11.43 -0.43
C PHE A 333 6.18 12.29 -1.14
N ALA A 334 7.25 12.65 -0.43
CA ALA A 334 8.29 13.56 -0.92
C ALA A 334 9.03 13.06 -2.18
N CYS A 335 8.95 11.77 -2.51
CA CYS A 335 9.47 11.19 -3.76
C CYS A 335 8.48 11.22 -4.92
N TYR A 336 7.28 11.72 -4.69
CA TYR A 336 6.27 11.97 -5.71
C TYR A 336 6.00 13.47 -5.82
N GLN A 337 5.37 13.86 -6.92
CA GLN A 337 4.87 15.22 -7.12
C GLN A 337 3.60 15.18 -7.95
N ASN A 338 2.67 16.10 -7.67
CA ASN A 338 1.54 16.34 -8.57
C ASN A 338 2.06 16.81 -9.94
N ILE A 339 1.49 16.28 -11.02
CA ILE A 339 2.01 16.55 -12.36
C ILE A 339 1.68 17.97 -12.83
N THR A 340 2.61 18.55 -13.59
CA THR A 340 2.42 19.79 -14.35
C THR A 340 2.22 19.41 -15.82
N VAL A 341 1.14 19.91 -16.42
CA VAL A 341 0.94 19.86 -17.88
C VAL A 341 1.63 21.07 -18.51
N THR A 342 2.28 20.86 -19.64
CA THR A 342 3.00 21.88 -20.42
C THR A 342 2.61 21.74 -21.89
N PRO A 343 3.05 22.64 -22.79
CA PRO A 343 2.74 22.53 -24.22
C PRO A 343 3.16 21.20 -24.87
N ILE A 344 4.18 20.53 -24.31
CA ILE A 344 4.75 19.29 -24.85
C ILE A 344 4.67 18.10 -23.89
N ASN A 345 4.31 18.32 -22.62
CA ASN A 345 4.23 17.27 -21.61
C ASN A 345 2.81 17.18 -21.03
N SER A 346 2.33 15.94 -20.88
CA SER A 346 1.04 15.64 -20.26
C SER A 346 1.18 14.45 -19.30
N ILE A 347 0.16 13.62 -19.21
CA ILE A 347 0.22 12.32 -18.54
C ILE A 347 1.26 11.40 -19.19
N LYS A 348 1.88 10.52 -18.39
CA LYS A 348 2.88 9.54 -18.80
C LYS A 348 2.53 8.16 -18.23
N SER A 349 3.09 7.11 -18.83
CA SER A 349 3.03 5.77 -18.25
C SER A 349 3.64 5.78 -16.85
N GLY A 350 3.00 5.11 -15.91
CA GLY A 350 3.39 5.06 -14.50
C GLY A 350 2.87 6.23 -13.65
N ASP A 351 2.20 7.23 -14.23
CA ASP A 351 1.47 8.22 -13.42
C ASP A 351 0.36 7.55 -12.62
N ILE A 352 0.10 8.06 -11.41
CA ILE A 352 -0.94 7.57 -10.52
C ILE A 352 -2.04 8.61 -10.46
N ALA A 353 -3.26 8.26 -10.88
CA ALA A 353 -4.44 9.11 -10.83
C ALA A 353 -5.38 8.66 -9.72
N ALA A 354 -5.79 9.59 -8.87
CA ALA A 354 -6.52 9.28 -7.65
C ALA A 354 -7.71 10.21 -7.43
N VAL A 355 -8.75 9.65 -6.85
CA VAL A 355 -9.94 10.33 -6.33
C VAL A 355 -10.29 9.72 -4.98
N TYR A 356 -11.17 10.35 -4.20
CA TYR A 356 -11.67 9.72 -2.98
C TYR A 356 -12.37 8.38 -3.27
N GLY A 357 -11.78 7.30 -2.74
CA GLY A 357 -12.26 5.93 -2.83
C GLY A 357 -11.73 5.13 -4.02
N HIS A 358 -10.93 5.72 -4.92
CA HIS A 358 -10.34 4.96 -6.03
C HIS A 358 -9.02 5.54 -6.54
N VAL A 359 -8.11 4.66 -6.96
CA VAL A 359 -6.82 5.03 -7.54
C VAL A 359 -6.48 4.08 -8.69
N VAL A 360 -5.87 4.61 -9.74
CA VAL A 360 -5.45 3.87 -10.94
C VAL A 360 -4.03 4.30 -11.36
N MET A 361 -3.33 3.42 -12.06
CA MET A 361 -2.09 3.77 -12.75
C MET A 361 -2.35 3.95 -14.24
N ILE A 362 -1.73 4.94 -14.86
CA ILE A 362 -1.72 5.10 -16.32
C ILE A 362 -0.73 4.08 -16.90
N GLY A 363 -1.21 3.11 -17.68
CA GLY A 363 -0.41 1.99 -18.17
C GLY A 363 0.26 2.21 -19.54
N ARG A 364 -0.42 2.86 -20.48
CA ARG A 364 0.08 3.22 -21.81
C ARG A 364 -0.52 4.56 -22.17
N VAL A 365 0.25 5.41 -22.84
CA VAL A 365 -0.19 6.73 -23.31
C VAL A 365 -0.02 6.77 -24.83
N GLY A 366 -1.06 7.15 -25.56
CA GLY A 366 -1.01 7.40 -27.01
C GLY A 366 -0.41 8.77 -27.34
N GLU A 367 -0.32 9.09 -28.63
CA GLU A 367 0.30 10.34 -29.10
C GLU A 367 -0.52 11.62 -28.78
N ASP A 368 -1.83 11.46 -28.63
CA ASP A 368 -2.76 12.50 -28.20
C ASP A 368 -3.68 11.91 -27.12
N PRO A 369 -3.19 11.76 -25.88
CA PRO A 369 -3.87 10.98 -24.86
C PRO A 369 -5.27 11.50 -24.52
N PHE A 370 -5.50 12.79 -24.72
CA PHE A 370 -6.79 13.43 -24.44
C PHE A 370 -7.58 13.79 -25.70
N GLY A 371 -7.05 13.49 -26.89
CA GLY A 371 -7.73 13.67 -28.17
C GLY A 371 -8.03 15.14 -28.51
N PHE A 372 -7.21 16.09 -28.04
CA PHE A 372 -7.46 17.52 -28.21
C PHE A 372 -6.73 18.16 -29.40
N LYS A 373 -5.79 17.47 -30.06
CA LYS A 373 -5.03 18.03 -31.20
C LYS A 373 -5.94 18.37 -32.40
N LYS A 374 -7.14 17.79 -32.45
CA LYS A 374 -8.17 18.11 -33.46
C LYS A 374 -8.83 19.47 -33.26
N PHE A 375 -8.66 20.10 -32.10
CA PHE A 375 -9.21 21.43 -31.83
C PHE A 375 -8.38 22.50 -32.54
N THR A 376 -8.96 23.67 -32.73
CA THR A 376 -8.33 24.79 -33.47
C THR A 376 -8.00 25.98 -32.56
N SER A 377 -8.43 25.95 -31.29
CA SER A 377 -8.24 27.05 -30.35
C SER A 377 -8.32 26.59 -28.90
N ALA A 378 -7.80 27.40 -27.98
CA ALA A 378 -7.93 27.19 -26.54
C ALA A 378 -9.39 27.18 -26.04
N SER A 379 -10.28 27.95 -26.69
CA SER A 379 -11.71 27.99 -26.33
C SER A 379 -12.42 26.66 -26.57
N ALA A 380 -11.98 25.88 -27.57
CA ALA A 380 -12.51 24.56 -27.85
C ALA A 380 -12.11 23.51 -26.78
N CYS A 381 -11.12 23.78 -25.94
CA CYS A 381 -10.67 22.86 -24.89
C CYS A 381 -11.76 22.46 -23.90
N ASN A 382 -12.80 23.28 -23.70
CA ASN A 382 -13.93 22.91 -22.83
C ASN A 382 -14.71 21.69 -23.38
N SER A 383 -14.52 21.34 -24.66
CA SER A 383 -15.15 20.20 -25.34
C SER A 383 -14.34 18.89 -25.25
N VAL A 384 -13.24 18.86 -24.48
CA VAL A 384 -12.52 17.61 -24.18
C VAL A 384 -13.53 16.59 -23.61
N SER A 385 -13.46 15.36 -24.11
CA SER A 385 -14.38 14.29 -23.75
C SER A 385 -13.63 12.98 -23.61
N SER A 386 -13.99 12.20 -22.58
CA SER A 386 -13.43 10.86 -22.32
C SER A 386 -13.57 9.91 -23.51
N ARG A 387 -14.52 10.13 -24.42
CA ARG A 387 -14.70 9.35 -25.64
C ARG A 387 -13.50 9.40 -26.59
N ASN A 388 -12.68 10.45 -26.50
CA ASN A 388 -11.51 10.66 -27.36
C ASN A 388 -10.19 10.27 -26.68
N PHE A 389 -10.23 9.70 -25.47
CA PHE A 389 -9.00 9.39 -24.75
C PHE A 389 -8.28 8.19 -25.35
N ASP A 390 -6.97 8.33 -25.55
CA ASP A 390 -6.07 7.28 -26.03
C ASP A 390 -4.99 6.97 -24.99
N PHE A 391 -5.40 6.29 -23.94
CA PHE A 391 -4.50 5.70 -22.95
C PHE A 391 -5.17 4.49 -22.31
N THR A 392 -4.40 3.72 -21.55
CA THR A 392 -4.91 2.59 -20.76
C THR A 392 -4.69 2.84 -19.28
N LEU A 393 -5.56 2.29 -18.47
CA LEU A 393 -5.50 2.30 -17.01
C LEU A 393 -5.17 0.90 -16.50
N VAL A 394 -4.38 0.79 -15.45
CA VAL A 394 -4.16 -0.45 -14.71
C VAL A 394 -4.69 -0.25 -13.30
N HIS A 395 -5.60 -1.13 -12.88
CA HIS A 395 -6.30 -0.98 -11.62
C HIS A 395 -6.89 -2.30 -11.12
N SER A 396 -7.43 -2.28 -9.90
CA SER A 396 -8.25 -3.35 -9.33
C SER A 396 -9.54 -2.74 -8.80
N SER A 397 -10.70 -3.17 -9.31
CA SER A 397 -12.01 -2.70 -8.87
C SER A 397 -13.13 -3.69 -9.21
N ALA A 398 -14.37 -3.33 -8.85
CA ALA A 398 -15.56 -4.11 -9.15
C ALA A 398 -15.97 -4.12 -10.64
N THR A 399 -15.20 -3.46 -11.53
CA THR A 399 -15.46 -3.49 -12.98
C THR A 399 -15.47 -4.92 -13.50
N LYS A 400 -16.28 -5.15 -14.55
CA LYS A 400 -16.44 -6.47 -15.18
C LYS A 400 -16.74 -7.62 -14.21
N ASN A 401 -17.54 -7.34 -13.18
CA ASN A 401 -17.94 -8.27 -12.12
C ASN A 401 -16.82 -8.65 -11.14
N GLY A 402 -15.91 -7.72 -10.86
CA GLY A 402 -14.85 -7.91 -9.86
C GLY A 402 -13.70 -8.78 -10.34
N MET A 403 -13.24 -8.58 -11.57
CA MET A 403 -12.13 -9.33 -12.18
C MET A 403 -10.81 -9.24 -11.39
N GLY A 404 -10.62 -8.23 -10.53
CA GLY A 404 -9.34 -8.00 -9.87
C GLY A 404 -8.42 -7.13 -10.72
N ILE A 405 -7.12 -7.44 -10.73
CA ILE A 405 -6.10 -6.65 -11.42
C ILE A 405 -6.32 -6.72 -12.94
N ASN A 406 -6.55 -5.59 -13.60
CA ASN A 406 -6.75 -5.57 -15.04
C ASN A 406 -6.17 -4.31 -15.69
N LYS A 407 -5.97 -4.39 -17.02
CA LYS A 407 -5.64 -3.26 -17.88
C LYS A 407 -6.90 -2.89 -18.66
N TYR A 408 -7.32 -1.64 -18.67
CA TYR A 408 -8.57 -1.18 -19.28
C TYR A 408 -8.33 0.04 -20.17
N VAL A 409 -8.86 0.03 -21.40
CA VAL A 409 -8.90 1.19 -22.29
C VAL A 409 -9.68 2.33 -21.63
N ALA A 410 -9.05 3.51 -21.48
CA ALA A 410 -9.57 4.59 -20.66
C ALA A 410 -10.91 5.14 -21.15
N LYS A 411 -11.08 5.33 -22.47
CA LYS A 411 -12.36 5.80 -23.03
C LYS A 411 -13.52 4.85 -22.72
N ASP A 412 -13.26 3.56 -22.55
CA ASP A 412 -14.31 2.59 -22.25
C ASP A 412 -14.58 2.53 -20.74
N TYR A 413 -13.52 2.44 -19.93
CA TYR A 413 -13.61 2.46 -18.47
C TYR A 413 -14.38 3.69 -17.97
N LEU A 414 -14.03 4.87 -18.46
CA LEU A 414 -14.65 6.12 -18.06
C LEU A 414 -16.09 6.26 -18.54
N ASN A 415 -16.61 5.36 -19.36
CA ASN A 415 -18.02 5.32 -19.79
C ASN A 415 -18.77 4.09 -19.21
N GLU A 416 -18.18 3.36 -18.26
CA GLU A 416 -18.85 2.24 -17.60
C GLU A 416 -20.00 2.72 -16.70
N VAL A 417 -21.16 2.06 -16.82
CA VAL A 417 -22.41 2.38 -16.09
C VAL A 417 -22.78 1.35 -15.03
N ASN A 418 -21.80 0.61 -14.51
CA ASN A 418 -22.02 -0.41 -13.49
C ASN A 418 -22.39 0.25 -12.14
N PRO A 419 -23.54 -0.10 -11.52
CA PRO A 419 -23.96 0.47 -10.23
C PRO A 419 -22.92 0.34 -9.12
N ASP A 420 -22.12 -0.73 -9.13
CA ASP A 420 -21.08 -0.96 -8.10
C ASP A 420 -19.88 0.00 -8.22
N THR A 421 -19.69 0.64 -9.38
CA THR A 421 -18.50 1.46 -9.66
C THR A 421 -18.83 2.87 -10.13
N ILE A 422 -20.09 3.18 -10.42
CA ILE A 422 -20.49 4.40 -11.13
C ILE A 422 -19.97 5.67 -10.45
N SER A 423 -20.07 5.76 -9.12
CA SER A 423 -19.57 6.93 -8.38
C SER A 423 -18.06 7.13 -8.54
N SER A 424 -17.26 6.06 -8.42
CA SER A 424 -15.81 6.14 -8.63
C SER A 424 -15.44 6.45 -10.08
N VAL A 425 -16.18 5.89 -11.05
CA VAL A 425 -15.96 6.11 -12.49
C VAL A 425 -16.28 7.55 -12.87
N GLU A 426 -17.35 8.14 -12.32
CA GLU A 426 -17.71 9.54 -12.53
C GLU A 426 -16.64 10.50 -11.99
N LYS A 427 -16.15 10.27 -10.76
CA LYS A 427 -15.05 11.06 -10.20
C LYS A 427 -13.79 10.96 -11.06
N MET A 428 -13.44 9.76 -11.52
CA MET A 428 -12.31 9.56 -12.44
C MET A 428 -12.53 10.23 -13.79
N ARG A 429 -13.76 10.21 -14.33
CA ARG A 429 -14.12 10.92 -15.56
C ARG A 429 -13.92 12.42 -15.40
N THR A 430 -14.34 12.99 -14.28
CA THR A 430 -14.12 14.40 -13.93
C THR A 430 -12.63 14.70 -13.88
N LEU A 431 -11.84 13.93 -13.12
CA LEU A 431 -10.39 14.07 -13.02
C LEU A 431 -9.74 14.14 -14.41
N PHE A 432 -9.94 13.13 -15.25
CA PHE A 432 -9.24 13.04 -16.54
C PHE A 432 -9.75 14.06 -17.55
N THR A 433 -11.04 14.43 -17.49
CA THR A 433 -11.57 15.51 -18.34
C THR A 433 -10.96 16.85 -17.95
N SER A 434 -10.90 17.18 -16.66
CA SER A 434 -10.25 18.39 -16.17
C SER A 434 -8.76 18.43 -16.51
N MET A 435 -8.06 17.30 -16.38
CA MET A 435 -6.65 17.19 -16.78
C MET A 435 -6.47 17.39 -18.29
N GLY A 436 -7.34 16.80 -19.11
CA GLY A 436 -7.32 16.98 -20.56
C GLY A 436 -7.63 18.40 -21.00
N GLN A 437 -8.57 19.09 -20.33
CA GLN A 437 -8.84 20.51 -20.54
C GLN A 437 -7.61 21.36 -20.22
N ALA A 438 -6.92 21.08 -19.10
CA ALA A 438 -5.71 21.80 -18.73
C ALA A 438 -4.56 21.55 -19.71
N ALA A 439 -4.37 20.30 -20.15
CA ALA A 439 -3.36 19.95 -21.15
C ALA A 439 -3.64 20.60 -22.50
N CYS A 440 -4.90 20.64 -22.92
CA CYS A 440 -5.32 21.33 -24.15
C CYS A 440 -5.04 22.83 -24.09
N LYS A 441 -5.37 23.49 -22.98
CA LYS A 441 -5.08 24.92 -22.79
C LYS A 441 -3.58 25.18 -22.77
N ALA A 442 -2.80 24.34 -22.08
CA ALA A 442 -1.35 24.42 -22.09
C ALA A 442 -0.76 24.32 -23.50
N TYR A 443 -1.32 23.45 -24.34
CA TYR A 443 -0.93 23.31 -25.74
C TYR A 443 -1.18 24.57 -26.58
N PHE A 444 -2.38 25.16 -26.50
CA PHE A 444 -2.73 26.35 -27.31
C PHE A 444 -2.17 27.66 -26.75
N ASP A 445 -2.13 27.82 -25.43
CA ASP A 445 -1.74 29.08 -24.78
C ASP A 445 -0.21 29.18 -24.57
N GLY A 446 0.54 28.10 -24.79
CA GLY A 446 1.98 28.04 -24.55
C GLY A 446 2.38 28.05 -23.07
N ASN A 447 1.40 27.97 -22.15
CA ASN A 447 1.62 28.09 -20.71
C ASN A 447 1.60 26.73 -20.01
N SER A 448 2.30 26.61 -18.88
CA SER A 448 2.24 25.41 -18.04
C SER A 448 1.20 25.56 -16.94
N SER A 449 0.60 24.46 -16.50
CA SER A 449 -0.35 24.43 -15.40
C SER A 449 -0.19 23.18 -14.55
N THR A 450 -0.31 23.34 -13.23
CA THR A 450 -0.45 22.22 -12.29
C THR A 450 -1.89 22.26 -11.77
N PRO A 451 -2.82 21.48 -12.37
CA PRO A 451 -4.20 21.49 -11.90
C PRO A 451 -4.28 21.13 -10.42
N LYS A 452 -4.98 21.96 -9.65
CA LYS A 452 -5.18 21.79 -8.20
C LYS A 452 -6.62 21.41 -7.91
N SER A 453 -6.81 20.41 -7.07
CA SER A 453 -8.12 19.96 -6.57
C SER A 453 -7.92 19.26 -5.22
N SER A 454 -8.89 19.39 -4.32
CA SER A 454 -8.96 18.59 -3.10
C SER A 454 -9.51 17.19 -3.36
N GLU A 455 -10.29 17.03 -4.43
CA GLU A 455 -11.08 15.82 -4.70
C GLU A 455 -10.34 14.79 -5.55
N TRP A 456 -9.33 15.24 -6.29
CA TRP A 456 -8.62 14.43 -7.27
C TRP A 456 -7.22 14.95 -7.56
N GLY A 457 -6.35 14.06 -8.02
CA GLY A 457 -4.99 14.42 -8.41
C GLY A 457 -4.33 13.37 -9.28
N ILE A 458 -3.29 13.79 -9.99
CA ILE A 458 -2.36 12.88 -10.66
C ILE A 458 -0.96 13.16 -10.13
N ILE A 459 -0.30 12.14 -9.60
CA ILE A 459 1.06 12.22 -9.09
C ILE A 459 2.02 11.37 -9.92
N ARG A 460 3.29 11.77 -9.95
CA ARG A 460 4.40 11.09 -10.64
C ARG A 460 5.57 10.92 -9.70
N HIS A 461 6.19 9.75 -9.70
CA HIS A 461 7.44 9.52 -8.98
C HIS A 461 8.59 10.31 -9.62
N LYS A 462 9.47 10.89 -8.80
CA LYS A 462 10.57 11.76 -9.24
C LYS A 462 11.71 11.02 -9.92
N GLY A 463 11.89 9.73 -9.61
CA GLY A 463 12.93 8.87 -10.21
C GLY A 463 14.37 9.24 -9.84
N THR A 464 14.57 10.08 -8.82
CA THR A 464 15.91 10.44 -8.33
C THR A 464 16.51 9.30 -7.50
N ALA A 465 17.84 9.18 -7.46
CA ALA A 465 18.53 8.12 -6.72
C ALA A 465 18.12 8.04 -5.23
N ALA A 466 17.96 9.20 -4.57
CA ALA A 466 17.49 9.27 -3.18
C ALA A 466 16.08 8.67 -2.98
N CYS A 467 15.29 8.61 -4.05
CA CYS A 467 13.94 8.07 -4.10
C CYS A 467 13.86 6.63 -4.62
N LEU A 468 15.00 5.99 -4.86
CA LEU A 468 15.07 4.60 -5.25
C LEU A 468 15.54 3.76 -4.05
N ALA A 469 15.05 2.53 -3.98
CA ALA A 469 15.39 1.53 -2.97
C ALA A 469 15.47 0.14 -3.63
N PRO A 470 15.95 -0.89 -2.91
CA PRO A 470 15.77 -2.27 -3.35
C PRO A 470 14.28 -2.58 -3.53
N LYS A 471 13.99 -3.48 -4.46
CA LYS A 471 12.63 -3.98 -4.66
C LYS A 471 12.25 -4.85 -3.45
N ILE A 472 11.01 -4.76 -3.01
CA ILE A 472 10.50 -5.73 -2.02
C ILE A 472 10.46 -7.13 -2.65
N LYS A 473 10.51 -8.17 -1.81
CA LYS A 473 10.33 -9.54 -2.26
C LYS A 473 8.85 -9.84 -2.46
N MET A 474 8.50 -10.57 -3.52
CA MET A 474 7.15 -11.10 -3.69
C MET A 474 7.17 -12.63 -3.74
N ALA A 475 6.28 -13.27 -2.97
CA ALA A 475 6.11 -14.71 -3.01
C ALA A 475 5.72 -15.15 -4.43
N GLY A 476 6.32 -16.24 -4.92
CA GLY A 476 6.09 -16.77 -6.27
C GLY A 476 6.67 -15.93 -7.42
N GLN A 477 7.41 -14.85 -7.15
CA GLN A 477 8.02 -14.03 -8.22
C GLN A 477 9.05 -14.82 -9.04
N SER A 478 9.74 -15.79 -8.44
CA SER A 478 10.70 -16.65 -9.13
C SER A 478 10.07 -17.43 -10.29
N CYS A 479 8.79 -17.80 -10.17
CA CYS A 479 8.03 -18.51 -11.20
C CYS A 479 7.78 -17.69 -12.47
N VAL A 480 7.94 -16.38 -12.40
CA VAL A 480 7.75 -15.45 -13.52
C VAL A 480 9.00 -14.61 -13.79
N SER A 481 10.15 -15.05 -13.27
CA SER A 481 11.45 -14.38 -13.46
C SER A 481 11.90 -14.32 -14.92
N SER A 482 11.38 -15.21 -15.78
CA SER A 482 11.65 -15.22 -17.22
C SER A 482 10.81 -14.23 -18.02
N CYS A 483 9.85 -13.54 -17.39
CA CYS A 483 9.12 -12.50 -18.10
C CYS A 483 10.10 -11.39 -18.47
N GLN A 484 10.28 -11.15 -19.77
CA GLN A 484 11.05 -10.00 -20.27
C GLN A 484 10.24 -8.74 -19.94
N LEU A 485 10.58 -8.06 -18.82
CA LEU A 485 9.82 -6.94 -18.27
C LEU A 485 10.57 -5.61 -18.31
#